data_AF-A0A356ZX60-F1
#
_entry.id   AF-A0A356ZX60-F1
#
_cell.length_a   1.000
_cell.length_b   1.000
_cell.length_c   1.000
_cell.angle_alpha   90.00
_cell.angle_beta   90.00
_cell.angle_gamma   90.00
#
_symmetry.space_group_name_H-M   'P 1'
#
loop_
_entity.id
_entity.type
_entity.pdbx_description
1 polymer ?
#
loop_
_entity_poly.entity_id
_entity_poly.type
_entity_poly.pdbx_seq_one_letter_code
_entity_poly.pdbx_strand_id
1 'polypeptide(L)'
;PATIVVWYRPNVDPDYVEKINRQFRQYAGTTGPSSVPPVLVGWVQKNWVGVVPQATPKSALEPWSRIIHSIIGEDAGIGLREKVSTLDEFPYAYDEALHSARYAFEHNIVKPLSLSGFPGIRLIPYYQKIPGFRQYCEKLLDILKDEDSRHNTELLSTLKTYVTCHMSVKKTSASLYIHPGTLKYRLRQIRDLTGWDLHDPLCLMEIITSLMVSEQMSWDMADSRELPLWQDT
;
A
#
# COMPACT_ATOMS: atom_id res chain seq x y z
N PRO A 1 22.39 3.83 -7.38
CA PRO A 1 21.03 4.23 -6.92
C PRO A 1 20.87 3.89 -5.45
N ALA A 2 20.31 4.80 -4.66
CA ALA A 2 20.01 4.58 -3.26
C ALA A 2 18.61 3.95 -3.07
N THR A 3 18.40 3.35 -1.90
CA THR A 3 17.09 2.94 -1.40
C THR A 3 16.75 3.83 -0.21
N ILE A 4 15.57 4.46 -0.24
CA ILE A 4 15.01 5.15 0.91
C ILE A 4 14.12 4.18 1.67
N VAL A 5 14.34 4.09 2.97
CA VAL A 5 13.56 3.29 3.90
C VAL A 5 12.93 4.25 4.89
N VAL A 6 11.61 4.29 4.97
CA VAL A 6 10.91 5.07 5.98
C VAL A 6 10.27 4.12 6.94
N TRP A 7 10.50 4.41 8.21
CA TRP A 7 9.90 3.72 9.32
C TRP A 7 8.83 4.62 9.94
N TYR A 8 7.60 4.12 9.98
CA TYR A 8 6.45 4.86 10.48
C TYR A 8 5.86 4.18 11.70
N ARG A 9 5.84 4.94 12.80
CA ARG A 9 5.09 4.63 14.01
C ARG A 9 4.48 5.93 14.53
N PRO A 10 3.16 6.01 14.73
CA PRO A 10 2.56 7.18 15.35
C PRO A 10 2.89 7.24 16.84
N ASN A 11 2.92 8.46 17.41
CA ASN A 11 3.03 8.71 18.85
C ASN A 11 4.29 8.13 19.54
N VAL A 12 5.45 8.22 18.87
CA VAL A 12 6.73 7.77 19.45
C VAL A 12 7.21 8.71 20.55
N ASP A 13 7.55 8.15 21.71
CA ASP A 13 8.15 8.86 22.85
C ASP A 13 9.58 9.34 22.53
N PRO A 14 9.97 10.59 22.84
CA PRO A 14 11.35 11.08 22.73
C PRO A 14 12.43 10.18 23.36
N ASP A 15 12.15 9.55 24.51
CA ASP A 15 13.13 8.65 25.16
C ASP A 15 13.36 7.38 24.34
N TYR A 16 12.30 6.92 23.67
CA TYR A 16 12.34 5.81 22.76
C TYR A 16 13.15 6.12 21.48
N VAL A 17 13.00 7.36 20.97
CA VAL A 17 13.80 7.89 19.85
C VAL A 17 15.29 7.82 20.16
N GLU A 18 15.70 8.28 21.34
CA GLU A 18 17.12 8.31 21.73
C GLU A 18 17.68 6.90 21.94
N LYS A 19 16.88 5.99 22.49
CA LYS A 19 17.23 4.57 22.63
C LYS A 19 17.51 3.90 21.27
N ILE A 20 16.63 4.09 20.29
CA ILE A 20 16.81 3.54 18.93
C ILE A 20 18.08 4.08 18.29
N ASN A 21 18.29 5.40 18.35
CA ASN A 21 19.49 6.03 17.79
C ASN A 21 20.78 5.45 18.40
N ARG A 22 20.77 5.15 19.71
CA ARG A 22 21.89 4.51 20.40
C ARG A 22 22.13 3.07 19.94
N GLN A 23 21.07 2.27 19.83
CA GLN A 23 21.14 0.89 19.36
C GLN A 23 21.66 0.79 17.91
N PHE A 24 21.21 1.67 17.02
CA PHE A 24 21.74 1.72 15.65
C PHE A 24 23.21 2.13 15.58
N ARG A 25 23.65 3.11 16.37
CA ARG A 25 25.08 3.49 16.42
C ARG A 25 25.97 2.35 16.93
N GLN A 26 25.49 1.59 17.91
CA GLN A 26 26.18 0.38 18.38
C GLN A 26 26.28 -0.66 17.27
N TYR A 27 25.18 -0.91 16.56
CA TYR A 27 25.14 -1.87 15.45
C TYR A 27 26.07 -1.47 14.29
N ALA A 28 26.03 -0.20 13.89
CA ALA A 28 26.89 0.37 12.85
C ALA A 28 28.38 0.35 13.24
N GLY A 29 28.71 0.39 14.53
CA GLY A 29 30.07 0.27 15.05
C GLY A 29 30.60 -1.17 15.14
N THR A 30 29.76 -2.19 14.95
CA THR A 30 30.12 -3.60 15.18
C THR A 30 30.37 -4.45 13.92
N THR A 31 30.21 -3.91 12.71
CA THR A 31 30.33 -4.72 11.49
C THR A 31 31.77 -4.81 10.97
N GLY A 32 32.38 -6.00 11.14
CA GLY A 32 33.40 -6.54 10.24
C GLY A 32 32.84 -6.82 8.83
N PRO A 33 33.67 -7.31 7.89
CA PRO A 33 33.33 -7.34 6.47
C PRO A 33 32.19 -8.32 6.18
N SER A 34 31.14 -7.83 5.53
CA SER A 34 29.98 -8.54 4.93
C SER A 34 28.69 -8.55 5.76
N SER A 35 27.74 -7.65 5.44
CA SER A 35 26.34 -8.01 5.05
C SER A 35 25.31 -6.88 5.19
N VAL A 36 25.62 -5.76 5.86
CA VAL A 36 24.67 -4.64 6.02
C VAL A 36 25.35 -3.35 5.55
N PRO A 37 25.02 -2.80 4.36
CA PRO A 37 25.56 -1.52 3.90
C PRO A 37 25.33 -0.38 4.92
N PRO A 38 26.23 0.62 4.95
CA PRO A 38 26.10 1.76 5.86
C PRO A 38 24.78 2.48 5.58
N VAL A 39 23.86 2.47 6.55
CA VAL A 39 22.60 3.23 6.48
C VAL A 39 22.86 4.60 7.07
N LEU A 40 22.61 5.66 6.29
CA LEU A 40 22.46 6.99 6.89
C LEU A 40 21.08 7.03 7.52
N VAL A 41 21.02 7.10 8.85
CA VAL A 41 19.75 7.13 9.60
C VAL A 41 19.54 8.47 10.26
N GLY A 42 18.28 8.92 10.32
CA GLY A 42 17.92 10.18 10.96
C GLY A 42 16.40 10.35 11.11
N TRP A 43 16.00 11.38 11.83
CA TRP A 43 14.60 11.74 12.00
C TRP A 43 14.20 12.84 11.01
N VAL A 44 13.11 12.61 10.29
CA VAL A 44 12.51 13.58 9.36
C VAL A 44 11.03 13.66 9.67
N GLN A 45 10.54 14.85 10.04
CA GLN A 45 9.11 15.11 10.35
C GLN A 45 8.49 14.08 11.31
N LYS A 46 9.24 13.67 12.35
CA LYS A 46 8.86 12.66 13.36
C LYS A 46 8.85 11.21 12.86
N ASN A 47 9.33 10.95 11.65
CA ASN A 47 9.53 9.61 11.11
C ASN A 47 11.02 9.27 11.14
N TRP A 48 11.34 8.01 11.41
CA TRP A 48 12.71 7.55 11.33
C TRP A 48 12.99 7.10 9.91
N VAL A 49 14.07 7.62 9.34
CA VAL A 49 14.41 7.44 7.92
C VAL A 49 15.79 6.84 7.83
N GLY A 50 15.91 5.76 7.07
CA GLY A 50 17.17 5.19 6.63
C GLY A 50 17.39 5.44 5.15
N VAL A 51 18.61 5.83 4.78
CA VAL A 51 19.06 5.93 3.40
C VAL A 51 20.14 4.88 3.21
N VAL A 52 19.87 3.92 2.33
CA VAL A 52 20.84 2.90 1.93
C VAL A 52 21.51 3.40 0.65
N PRO A 53 22.82 3.70 0.65
CA PRO A 53 23.51 4.33 -0.48
C PRO A 53 23.72 3.40 -1.68
N GLN A 54 23.17 2.18 -1.62
CA GLN A 54 23.23 1.18 -2.69
C GLN A 54 21.86 0.55 -2.88
N ALA A 55 21.60 0.08 -4.10
CA ALA A 55 20.41 -0.70 -4.40
C ALA A 55 20.44 -1.94 -3.52
N THR A 56 19.41 -2.09 -2.68
CA THR A 56 19.34 -3.19 -1.74
C THR A 56 18.78 -4.39 -2.48
N PRO A 57 19.56 -5.47 -2.70
CA PRO A 57 19.01 -6.65 -3.34
C PRO A 57 17.87 -7.19 -2.47
N LYS A 58 16.80 -7.71 -3.09
CA LYS A 58 15.61 -8.19 -2.38
C LYS A 58 15.94 -9.23 -1.30
N SER A 59 16.94 -10.07 -1.54
CA SER A 59 17.45 -11.05 -0.58
C SER A 59 18.01 -10.43 0.71
N ALA A 60 18.42 -9.16 0.68
CA ALA A 60 18.86 -8.43 1.85
C ALA A 60 17.68 -7.82 2.64
N LEU A 61 16.49 -7.64 2.06
CA LEU A 61 15.37 -6.96 2.72
C LEU A 61 14.81 -7.74 3.93
N GLU A 62 14.79 -9.07 3.89
CA GLU A 62 14.24 -9.91 4.98
C GLU A 62 15.17 -10.03 6.20
N PRO A 63 16.49 -10.20 6.06
CA PRO A 63 17.42 -10.00 7.17
C PRO A 63 17.33 -8.59 7.76
N TRP A 64 17.18 -7.58 6.89
CA TRP A 64 17.07 -6.18 7.30
C TRP A 64 15.80 -5.89 8.08
N SER A 65 14.65 -6.38 7.63
CA SER A 65 13.39 -6.19 8.36
C SER A 65 13.47 -6.78 9.76
N ARG A 66 14.07 -7.97 9.92
CA ARG A 66 14.30 -8.59 11.23
C ARG A 66 15.20 -7.75 12.14
N ILE A 67 16.29 -7.19 11.61
CA ILE A 67 17.17 -6.30 12.38
C ILE A 67 16.45 -5.01 12.77
N ILE A 68 15.70 -4.43 11.84
CA ILE A 68 14.92 -3.21 12.08
C ILE A 68 13.88 -3.51 13.16
N HIS A 69 13.07 -4.56 13.04
CA HIS A 69 12.09 -4.93 14.06
C HIS A 69 12.71 -5.25 15.42
N SER A 70 13.90 -5.84 15.49
CA SER A 70 14.54 -6.11 16.78
C SER A 70 14.96 -4.84 17.52
N ILE A 71 15.26 -3.76 16.77
CA ILE A 71 15.63 -2.46 17.33
C ILE A 71 14.38 -1.61 17.61
N ILE A 72 13.36 -1.76 16.78
CA ILE A 72 12.26 -0.81 16.61
C ILE A 72 10.89 -1.36 17.07
N GLY A 73 10.81 -2.66 17.36
CA GLY A 73 9.57 -3.34 17.72
C GLY A 73 8.70 -3.70 16.52
N GLU A 74 7.71 -4.55 16.77
CA GLU A 74 6.81 -5.11 15.75
C GLU A 74 5.64 -4.18 15.40
N ASP A 75 5.33 -3.20 16.26
CA ASP A 75 4.22 -2.24 16.10
C ASP A 75 4.56 -1.07 15.17
N ALA A 76 5.05 -1.37 13.98
CA ALA A 76 5.48 -0.32 13.10
C ALA A 76 5.60 -0.72 11.64
N GLY A 77 5.20 0.19 10.75
CA GLY A 77 5.21 -0.04 9.32
C GLY A 77 6.54 0.35 8.68
N ILE A 78 6.98 -0.44 7.70
CA ILE A 78 8.22 -0.23 6.96
C ILE A 78 7.89 0.01 5.49
N GLY A 79 8.29 1.17 4.97
CA GLY A 79 8.07 1.55 3.59
C GLY A 79 9.37 1.80 2.85
N LEU A 80 9.38 1.51 1.55
CA LEU A 80 10.56 1.53 0.70
C LEU A 80 10.36 2.38 -0.55
N ARG A 81 11.44 3.02 -0.99
CA ARG A 81 11.61 3.51 -2.36
C ARG A 81 12.98 3.13 -2.89
N GLU A 82 13.02 2.25 -3.88
CA GLU A 82 14.25 1.83 -4.56
C GLU A 82 14.67 2.80 -5.66
N LYS A 83 15.88 2.62 -6.21
CA LYS A 83 16.35 3.27 -7.45
C LYS A 83 16.39 4.81 -7.44
N VAL A 84 16.59 5.43 -6.27
CA VAL A 84 16.77 6.87 -6.16
C VAL A 84 18.14 7.25 -6.70
N SER A 85 18.19 8.04 -7.77
CA SER A 85 19.43 8.27 -8.52
C SER A 85 20.03 9.64 -8.26
N THR A 86 19.22 10.60 -7.84
CA THR A 86 19.62 11.99 -7.56
C THR A 86 19.11 12.45 -6.20
N LEU A 87 19.73 13.50 -5.63
CA LEU A 87 19.26 14.10 -4.38
C LEU A 87 17.92 14.84 -4.56
N ASP A 88 17.63 15.35 -5.75
CA ASP A 88 16.38 16.07 -6.05
C ASP A 88 15.15 15.15 -6.03
N GLU A 89 15.36 13.84 -6.23
CA GLU A 89 14.31 12.82 -6.08
C GLU A 89 13.96 12.54 -4.62
N PHE A 90 14.80 12.95 -3.66
CA PHE A 90 14.66 12.58 -2.25
C PHE A 90 13.30 12.97 -1.63
N PRO A 91 12.76 14.19 -1.83
CA PRO A 91 11.46 14.55 -1.25
C PRO A 91 10.33 13.62 -1.73
N TYR A 92 10.32 13.29 -3.03
CA TYR A 92 9.33 12.38 -3.61
C TYR A 92 9.52 10.95 -3.13
N ALA A 93 10.78 10.50 -3.05
CA ALA A 93 11.11 9.17 -2.59
C ALA A 93 10.79 8.97 -1.10
N TYR A 94 11.00 10.00 -0.29
CA TYR A 94 10.60 10.04 1.11
C TYR A 94 9.08 9.98 1.25
N ASP A 95 8.33 10.83 0.54
CA ASP A 95 6.86 10.81 0.59
C ASP A 95 6.33 9.43 0.20
N GLU A 96 6.85 8.84 -0.87
CA GLU A 96 6.43 7.51 -1.34
C GLU A 96 6.75 6.38 -0.35
N ALA A 97 7.96 6.37 0.21
CA ALA A 97 8.34 5.43 1.25
C ALA A 97 7.50 5.64 2.53
N LEU A 98 7.21 6.88 2.91
CA LEU A 98 6.37 7.19 4.07
C LEU A 98 4.94 6.68 3.89
N HIS A 99 4.34 6.85 2.72
CA HIS A 99 3.00 6.31 2.46
C HIS A 99 2.98 4.78 2.48
N SER A 100 4.02 4.15 1.94
CA SER A 100 4.18 2.70 2.02
C SER A 100 4.30 2.23 3.48
N ALA A 101 5.04 2.96 4.31
CA ALA A 101 5.21 2.68 5.73
C ALA A 101 3.91 2.87 6.52
N ARG A 102 3.17 3.95 6.25
CA ARG A 102 1.86 4.22 6.85
C ARG A 102 0.85 3.13 6.52
N TYR A 103 0.75 2.76 5.24
CA TYR A 103 -0.11 1.67 4.80
C TYR A 103 0.27 0.36 5.50
N ALA A 104 1.57 0.04 5.55
CA ALA A 104 2.04 -1.16 6.24
C ALA A 104 1.65 -1.15 7.73
N PHE A 105 1.74 0.00 8.41
CA PHE A 105 1.33 0.14 9.81
C PHE A 105 -0.19 -0.03 9.98
N GLU A 106 -0.99 0.70 9.21
CA GLU A 106 -2.46 0.71 9.28
C GLU A 106 -3.06 -0.69 9.03
N HIS A 107 -2.37 -1.53 8.25
CA HIS A 107 -2.78 -2.90 7.91
C HIS A 107 -1.99 -4.02 8.61
N ASN A 108 -1.16 -3.71 9.62
CA ASN A 108 -0.33 -4.67 10.36
C ASN A 108 0.58 -5.54 9.45
N ILE A 109 1.10 -4.95 8.38
CA ILE A 109 2.05 -5.61 7.47
C ILE A 109 3.45 -5.46 8.06
N VAL A 110 3.99 -6.57 8.56
CA VAL A 110 5.32 -6.64 9.19
C VAL A 110 6.45 -6.62 8.15
N LYS A 111 6.17 -6.83 6.86
CA LYS A 111 7.22 -6.85 5.82
C LYS A 111 7.42 -5.46 5.21
N PRO A 112 8.66 -5.10 4.80
CA PRO A 112 8.89 -3.88 4.04
C PRO A 112 8.03 -3.81 2.77
N LEU A 113 7.33 -2.70 2.59
CA LEU A 113 6.40 -2.48 1.49
C LEU A 113 6.89 -1.37 0.56
N SER A 114 6.73 -1.55 -0.75
CA SER A 114 6.99 -0.51 -1.75
C SER A 114 5.75 -0.33 -2.62
N LEU A 115 4.98 0.72 -2.38
CA LEU A 115 3.80 1.02 -3.20
C LEU A 115 4.17 1.55 -4.60
N SER A 116 5.43 1.92 -4.82
CA SER A 116 5.96 2.42 -6.10
C SER A 116 5.80 1.47 -7.28
N GLY A 117 5.76 0.17 -7.00
CA GLY A 117 5.60 -0.89 -8.00
C GLY A 117 4.16 -1.05 -8.51
N PHE A 118 3.19 -0.35 -7.93
CA PHE A 118 1.78 -0.51 -8.24
C PHE A 118 1.24 0.75 -8.95
N PRO A 119 1.03 0.67 -10.29
CA PRO A 119 0.37 1.74 -11.03
C PRO A 119 -0.97 2.13 -10.39
N GLY A 120 -1.28 3.43 -10.37
CA GLY A 120 -2.48 3.97 -9.72
C GLY A 120 -2.30 4.27 -8.22
N ILE A 121 -1.79 3.32 -7.43
CA ILE A 121 -1.62 3.49 -5.97
C ILE A 121 -0.62 4.60 -5.63
N ARG A 122 0.47 4.72 -6.39
CA ARG A 122 1.49 5.77 -6.21
C ARG A 122 0.93 7.20 -6.19
N LEU A 123 -0.27 7.41 -6.73
CA LEU A 123 -0.91 8.74 -6.78
C LEU A 123 -1.87 8.98 -5.61
N ILE A 124 -2.39 7.93 -4.97
CA ILE A 124 -3.38 8.03 -3.88
C ILE A 124 -2.93 8.99 -2.78
N PRO A 125 -1.66 8.95 -2.32
CA PRO A 125 -1.24 9.85 -1.27
C PRO A 125 -1.30 11.34 -1.63
N TYR A 126 -1.04 11.66 -2.89
CA TYR A 126 -1.10 13.03 -3.37
C TYR A 126 -2.56 13.49 -3.48
N TYR A 127 -3.46 12.61 -3.92
CA TYR A 127 -4.89 12.93 -3.94
C TYR A 127 -5.48 13.09 -2.54
N GLN A 128 -5.02 12.33 -1.53
CA GLN A 128 -5.47 12.50 -0.14
C GLN A 128 -5.11 13.87 0.46
N LYS A 129 -4.10 14.57 -0.08
CA LYS A 129 -3.78 15.95 0.33
C LYS A 129 -4.79 16.97 -0.19
N ILE A 130 -5.67 16.60 -1.14
CA ILE A 130 -6.73 17.46 -1.66
C ILE A 130 -7.90 17.46 -0.66
N PRO A 131 -8.28 18.62 -0.08
CA PRO A 131 -9.42 18.69 0.83
C PRO A 131 -10.71 18.21 0.14
N GLY A 132 -11.50 17.37 0.83
CA GLY A 132 -12.75 16.85 0.27
C GLY A 132 -12.63 15.57 -0.55
N PHE A 133 -11.41 15.13 -0.91
CA PHE A 133 -11.21 14.01 -1.83
C PHE A 133 -11.77 12.69 -1.28
N ARG A 134 -11.51 12.38 0.01
CA ARG A 134 -12.08 11.19 0.65
C ARG A 134 -13.60 11.21 0.65
N GLN A 135 -14.21 12.35 1.00
CA GLN A 135 -15.68 12.46 1.00
C GLN A 135 -16.26 12.31 -0.42
N TYR A 136 -15.56 12.81 -1.45
CA TYR A 136 -15.96 12.60 -2.84
C TYR A 136 -15.94 11.11 -3.21
N CYS A 137 -14.85 10.41 -2.91
CA CYS A 137 -14.71 8.97 -3.13
C CYS A 137 -15.79 8.15 -2.39
N GLU A 138 -16.08 8.50 -1.15
CA GLU A 138 -17.12 7.83 -0.36
C GLU A 138 -18.50 8.02 -0.99
N LYS A 139 -18.82 9.26 -1.42
CA LYS A 139 -20.08 9.60 -2.09
C LYS A 139 -20.29 8.89 -3.41
N LEU A 140 -19.23 8.68 -4.20
CA LEU A 140 -19.31 7.91 -5.44
C LEU A 140 -19.83 6.48 -5.19
N LEU A 141 -19.49 5.89 -4.05
CA LEU A 141 -19.90 4.53 -3.68
C LEU A 141 -21.28 4.48 -3.00
N ASP A 142 -21.80 5.60 -2.52
CA ASP A 142 -23.07 5.64 -1.77
C ASP A 142 -24.26 5.17 -2.61
N ILE A 143 -24.24 5.37 -3.94
CA ILE A 143 -25.29 4.86 -4.84
C ILE A 143 -25.44 3.32 -4.68
N LEU A 144 -24.34 2.59 -4.59
CA LEU A 144 -24.37 1.14 -4.42
C LEU A 144 -24.68 0.73 -2.97
N LYS A 145 -24.20 1.49 -1.97
CA LYS A 145 -24.53 1.23 -0.56
C LYS A 145 -26.02 1.42 -0.28
N ASP A 146 -26.60 2.47 -0.85
CA ASP A 146 -28.02 2.79 -0.72
C ASP A 146 -28.88 1.69 -1.35
N GLU A 147 -28.51 1.23 -2.56
CA GLU A 147 -29.18 0.11 -3.22
C GLU A 147 -29.09 -1.19 -2.39
N ASP A 148 -27.89 -1.53 -1.91
CA ASP A 148 -27.66 -2.69 -1.06
C ASP A 148 -28.50 -2.63 0.22
N SER A 149 -28.62 -1.46 0.85
CA SER A 149 -29.42 -1.28 2.07
C SER A 149 -30.94 -1.35 1.83
N ARG A 150 -31.43 -0.79 0.71
CA ARG A 150 -32.86 -0.69 0.42
C ARG A 150 -33.45 -1.99 -0.11
N HIS A 151 -32.69 -2.70 -0.94
CA HIS A 151 -33.17 -3.87 -1.67
C HIS A 151 -32.47 -5.16 -1.24
N ASN A 152 -31.63 -5.10 -0.21
CA ASN A 152 -30.83 -6.24 0.29
C ASN A 152 -30.01 -6.89 -0.84
N THR A 153 -29.44 -6.05 -1.71
CA THR A 153 -28.53 -6.48 -2.78
C THR A 153 -27.10 -6.60 -2.26
N GLU A 154 -26.20 -7.04 -3.13
CA GLU A 154 -24.78 -7.22 -2.84
C GLU A 154 -23.93 -6.63 -3.97
N LEU A 155 -24.34 -5.47 -4.50
CA LEU A 155 -23.71 -4.82 -5.65
C LEU A 155 -22.33 -4.25 -5.29
N LEU A 156 -22.19 -3.63 -4.12
CA LEU A 156 -20.89 -3.09 -3.71
C LEU A 156 -19.89 -4.22 -3.46
N SER A 157 -20.30 -5.31 -2.80
CA SER A 157 -19.42 -6.48 -2.61
C SER A 157 -19.10 -7.16 -3.95
N THR A 158 -20.08 -7.25 -4.86
CA THR A 158 -19.86 -7.77 -6.22
C THR A 158 -18.84 -6.95 -6.99
N LEU A 159 -18.92 -5.61 -6.94
CA LEU A 159 -17.95 -4.71 -7.58
C LEU A 159 -16.54 -4.93 -7.03
N LYS A 160 -16.40 -4.97 -5.70
CA LYS A 160 -15.10 -5.23 -5.04
C LYS A 160 -14.51 -6.55 -5.52
N THR A 161 -15.26 -7.65 -5.45
CA THR A 161 -14.76 -8.96 -5.85
C THR A 161 -14.47 -9.03 -7.34
N TYR A 162 -15.24 -8.33 -8.17
CA TYR A 162 -14.99 -8.26 -9.61
C TYR A 162 -13.65 -7.56 -9.91
N VAL A 163 -13.38 -6.44 -9.26
CA VAL A 163 -12.10 -5.71 -9.39
C VAL A 163 -10.93 -6.55 -8.88
N THR A 164 -11.04 -7.17 -7.69
CA THR A 164 -9.96 -7.98 -7.12
C THR A 164 -9.70 -9.26 -7.90
N CYS A 165 -10.71 -9.81 -8.58
CA CYS A 165 -10.57 -10.93 -9.51
C CYS A 165 -10.12 -10.50 -10.93
N HIS A 166 -9.50 -9.33 -11.07
CA HIS A 166 -9.03 -8.77 -12.34
C HIS A 166 -10.12 -8.74 -13.43
N MET A 167 -11.34 -8.39 -13.05
CA MET A 167 -12.50 -8.29 -13.93
C MET A 167 -12.86 -9.62 -14.62
N SER A 168 -12.41 -10.75 -14.05
CA SER A 168 -12.72 -12.08 -14.56
C SER A 168 -14.08 -12.56 -14.04
N VAL A 169 -15.05 -12.69 -14.94
CA VAL A 169 -16.38 -13.25 -14.61
C VAL A 169 -16.25 -14.63 -13.98
N LYS A 170 -15.34 -15.48 -14.49
CA LYS A 170 -15.15 -16.84 -13.98
C LYS A 170 -14.62 -16.84 -12.54
N LYS A 171 -13.53 -16.11 -12.27
CA LYS A 171 -12.92 -16.04 -10.93
C LYS A 171 -13.89 -15.39 -9.92
N THR A 172 -14.52 -14.30 -10.33
CA THR A 172 -15.47 -13.54 -9.48
C THR A 172 -16.68 -14.39 -9.09
N SER A 173 -17.29 -15.09 -10.06
CA SER A 173 -18.47 -15.93 -9.80
C SER A 173 -18.13 -17.07 -8.83
N ALA A 174 -16.95 -17.68 -9.00
CA ALA A 174 -16.46 -18.70 -8.09
C ALA A 174 -16.18 -18.13 -6.69
N SER A 175 -15.54 -16.96 -6.58
CA SER A 175 -15.24 -16.30 -5.30
C SER A 175 -16.49 -15.87 -4.54
N LEU A 176 -17.56 -15.51 -5.24
CA LEU A 176 -18.86 -15.14 -4.66
C LEU A 176 -19.79 -16.34 -4.45
N TYR A 177 -19.38 -17.54 -4.86
CA TYR A 177 -20.23 -18.74 -4.85
C TYR A 177 -21.57 -18.57 -5.61
N ILE A 178 -21.56 -17.83 -6.72
CA ILE A 178 -22.73 -17.58 -7.56
C ILE A 178 -22.55 -18.09 -8.99
N HIS A 179 -23.66 -18.24 -9.71
CA HIS A 179 -23.63 -18.57 -11.13
C HIS A 179 -23.13 -17.37 -11.98
N PRO A 180 -22.35 -17.58 -13.07
CA PRO A 180 -21.89 -16.48 -13.95
C PRO A 180 -23.00 -15.61 -14.55
N GLY A 181 -24.19 -16.18 -14.76
CA GLY A 181 -25.38 -15.42 -15.18
C GLY A 181 -25.82 -14.39 -14.13
N THR A 182 -25.83 -14.79 -12.85
CA THR A 182 -26.16 -13.90 -11.72
C THR A 182 -25.12 -12.79 -11.58
N LEU A 183 -23.83 -13.11 -11.75
CA LEU A 183 -22.78 -12.09 -11.75
C LEU A 183 -23.00 -11.06 -12.87
N LYS A 184 -23.21 -11.51 -14.11
CA LYS A 184 -23.47 -10.62 -15.26
C LYS A 184 -24.69 -9.73 -15.03
N TYR A 185 -25.73 -10.26 -14.38
CA TYR A 185 -26.89 -9.49 -13.99
C TYR A 185 -26.54 -8.39 -12.98
N ARG A 186 -25.84 -8.73 -11.89
CA ARG A 186 -25.39 -7.74 -10.88
C ARG A 186 -24.46 -6.68 -11.49
N LEU A 187 -23.53 -7.05 -12.36
CA LEU A 187 -22.67 -6.10 -13.09
C LEU A 187 -23.46 -5.17 -14.01
N ARG A 188 -24.53 -5.67 -14.64
CA ARG A 188 -25.44 -4.83 -15.42
C ARG A 188 -26.20 -3.86 -14.52
N GLN A 189 -26.71 -4.31 -13.38
CA GLN A 189 -27.37 -3.42 -12.41
C GLN A 189 -26.43 -2.32 -11.92
N ILE A 190 -25.18 -2.64 -11.60
CA ILE A 190 -24.16 -1.65 -11.22
C ILE A 190 -24.02 -0.58 -12.32
N ARG A 191 -23.84 -0.99 -13.58
CA ARG A 191 -23.75 -0.06 -14.70
C ARG A 191 -25.00 0.79 -14.87
N ASP A 192 -26.18 0.18 -14.79
CA ASP A 192 -27.44 0.87 -15.03
C ASP A 192 -27.76 1.89 -13.91
N LEU A 193 -27.33 1.62 -12.68
CA LEU A 193 -27.48 2.52 -11.53
C LEU A 193 -26.46 3.67 -11.50
N THR A 194 -25.21 3.38 -11.88
CA THR A 194 -24.08 4.32 -11.70
C THR A 194 -23.65 5.01 -12.99
N GLY A 195 -24.01 4.46 -14.14
CA GLY A 195 -23.47 4.84 -15.44
C GLY A 195 -22.03 4.34 -15.69
N TRP A 196 -21.43 3.59 -14.76
CA TRP A 196 -20.05 3.16 -14.87
C TRP A 196 -19.83 2.10 -15.95
N ASP A 197 -18.89 2.38 -16.85
CA ASP A 197 -18.30 1.35 -17.71
C ASP A 197 -17.01 0.82 -17.08
N LEU A 198 -17.05 -0.40 -16.56
CA LEU A 198 -15.90 -1.05 -15.92
C LEU A 198 -14.80 -1.45 -16.92
N HIS A 199 -15.06 -1.34 -18.23
CA HIS A 199 -14.07 -1.56 -19.28
C HIS A 199 -13.41 -0.25 -19.77
N ASP A 200 -13.92 0.93 -19.37
CA ASP A 200 -13.22 2.20 -19.59
C ASP A 200 -12.10 2.36 -18.55
N PRO A 201 -10.83 2.50 -18.97
CA PRO A 201 -9.70 2.63 -18.04
C PRO A 201 -9.81 3.84 -17.09
N LEU A 202 -10.41 4.94 -17.53
CA LEU A 202 -10.54 6.15 -16.70
C LEU A 202 -11.61 5.94 -15.61
N CYS A 203 -12.77 5.43 -16.00
CA CYS A 203 -13.82 4.99 -15.06
C CYS A 203 -13.29 3.96 -14.05
N LEU A 204 -12.57 2.93 -14.52
CA LEU A 204 -11.99 1.91 -13.65
C LEU A 204 -10.97 2.50 -12.66
N MET A 205 -10.14 3.45 -13.11
CA MET A 205 -9.19 4.14 -12.23
C MET A 205 -9.91 4.93 -11.12
N GLU A 206 -10.99 5.65 -11.44
CA GLU A 206 -11.80 6.38 -10.46
C GLU A 206 -12.43 5.43 -9.44
N ILE A 207 -12.99 4.31 -9.90
CA ILE A 207 -13.62 3.30 -9.04
C ILE A 207 -12.61 2.65 -8.11
N ILE A 208 -11.47 2.18 -8.63
CA ILE A 208 -10.41 1.57 -7.82
C ILE A 208 -9.91 2.57 -6.78
N THR A 209 -9.66 3.82 -7.18
CA THR A 209 -9.22 4.87 -6.26
C THR A 209 -10.25 5.13 -5.17
N SER A 210 -11.54 5.16 -5.53
CA SER A 210 -12.63 5.39 -4.59
C SER A 210 -12.79 4.24 -3.59
N LEU A 211 -12.69 3.00 -4.06
CA LEU A 211 -12.69 1.81 -3.21
C LEU A 211 -11.51 1.81 -2.22
N MET A 212 -10.34 2.24 -2.69
CA MET A 212 -9.12 2.32 -1.88
C MET A 212 -9.20 3.39 -0.79
N VAL A 213 -9.52 4.62 -1.20
CA VAL A 213 -9.55 5.79 -0.29
C VAL A 213 -10.66 5.67 0.75
N SER A 214 -11.77 5.00 0.39
CA SER A 214 -12.90 4.77 1.28
C SER A 214 -12.72 3.51 2.17
N GLU A 215 -11.52 2.92 2.19
CA GLU A 215 -11.18 1.70 2.96
C GLU A 215 -12.12 0.52 2.66
N GLN A 216 -12.74 0.53 1.48
CA GLN A 216 -13.67 -0.50 1.02
C GLN A 216 -12.95 -1.70 0.42
N MET A 217 -11.67 -1.54 0.10
CA MET A 217 -10.78 -2.56 -0.46
C MET A 217 -9.40 -2.42 0.19
N SER A 218 -8.86 -3.53 0.71
CA SER A 218 -7.46 -3.66 1.13
C SER A 218 -6.70 -4.52 0.12
N TRP A 219 -5.43 -4.21 -0.14
CA TRP A 219 -4.58 -4.98 -1.06
C TRP A 219 -4.20 -6.38 -0.57
N ASP A 220 -4.55 -6.74 0.66
CA ASP A 220 -4.36 -8.11 1.18
C ASP A 220 -5.25 -9.14 0.43
N MET A 221 -6.31 -8.65 -0.24
CA MET A 221 -7.37 -9.42 -0.92
C MET A 221 -7.09 -9.71 -2.40
N ALA A 222 -6.20 -8.96 -3.04
CA ALA A 222 -5.57 -9.45 -4.25
C ALA A 222 -4.61 -10.52 -3.74
N ASP A 223 -4.92 -11.80 -3.97
CA ASP A 223 -4.14 -12.93 -3.45
C ASP A 223 -2.67 -12.52 -3.51
N SER A 224 -1.99 -12.48 -2.37
CA SER A 224 -0.56 -12.14 -2.36
C SER A 224 0.23 -13.10 -3.28
N ARG A 225 -0.37 -14.21 -3.74
CA ARG A 225 0.14 -15.10 -4.80
C ARG A 225 -0.18 -14.69 -6.24
N GLU A 226 -1.21 -13.86 -6.50
CA GLU A 226 -1.64 -13.41 -7.83
C GLU A 226 -1.45 -11.90 -8.10
N LEU A 227 -1.21 -11.10 -7.07
CA LEU A 227 -0.43 -9.88 -7.30
C LEU A 227 0.83 -10.31 -8.05
N PRO A 228 1.31 -9.54 -9.05
CA PRO A 228 2.70 -9.66 -9.42
C PRO A 228 3.50 -9.16 -8.21
N LEU A 229 3.58 -9.98 -7.16
CA LEU A 229 4.79 -10.12 -6.39
C LEU A 229 5.82 -10.58 -7.40
N TRP A 230 6.31 -9.65 -8.23
CA TRP A 230 7.50 -9.84 -9.02
C TRP A 230 7.49 -11.18 -9.75
N GLN A 231 6.66 -11.34 -10.79
CA GLN A 231 6.96 -12.43 -11.71
C GLN A 231 8.34 -12.17 -12.29
N ASP A 232 9.23 -13.15 -12.13
CA ASP A 232 10.60 -13.12 -12.64
C ASP A 232 10.60 -12.93 -14.16
N THR A 233 10.61 -11.67 -14.61
CA THR A 233 11.05 -11.22 -15.94
C THR A 233 11.54 -9.80 -15.86
#